data_AF-A0AAD8H781-F1
#
_entry.id   AF-A0AAD8H781-F1
#
_cell.length_a   1.000
_cell.length_b   1.000
_cell.length_c   1.000
_cell.angle_alpha   90.00
_cell.angle_beta   90.00
_cell.angle_gamma   90.00
#
_symmetry.space_group_name_H-M   'P 1'
#
loop_
_entity.id
_entity.type
_entity.pdbx_description
1 polymer ?
#
loop_
_entity_poly.entity_id
_entity_poly.type
_entity_poly.pdbx_seq_one_letter_code
_entity_poly.pdbx_strand_id
1 'polypeptide(L)'
;MLLMFFIYNVVILLSEQTSFLPLLEGALCFIASTAFCAEYLLFYCHSTIHKGLEGHYHLLLVLLVAFCILSSIAGALMPTSFAADLSNGIALALWFYQSGITSAITLLYMYMNSHWLVSSYEAASPYRTQRLYLAHSLAKREVECGRILELGWPGP
;
A
#
# COMPACT_ATOMS: atom_id res chain seq x y z
N MET A 1 -6.74 1.14 7.12
CA MET A 1 -6.46 1.04 8.56
C MET A 1 -6.02 2.38 9.15
N LEU A 2 -5.09 3.13 8.53
CA LEU A 2 -4.65 4.45 9.01
C LEU A 2 -5.77 5.47 9.29
N LEU A 3 -6.88 5.44 8.54
CA LEU A 3 -8.01 6.34 8.76
C LEU A 3 -8.68 6.17 10.14
N MET A 4 -8.76 4.93 10.67
CA MET A 4 -9.32 4.68 12.00
C MET A 4 -8.44 5.28 13.10
N PHE A 5 -7.12 5.11 12.98
CA PHE A 5 -6.16 5.72 13.89
C PHE A 5 -6.10 7.24 13.74
N PHE A 6 -6.26 7.77 12.53
CA PHE A 6 -6.37 9.21 12.31
C PHE A 6 -7.60 9.79 13.03
N ILE A 7 -8.77 9.17 12.87
CA ILE A 7 -9.99 9.57 13.58
C ILE A 7 -9.78 9.48 15.10
N TYR A 8 -9.19 8.39 15.60
CA TYR A 8 -8.87 8.23 17.01
C TYR A 8 -7.98 9.36 17.56
N ASN A 9 -6.91 9.71 16.84
CA ASN A 9 -6.02 10.81 17.24
C ASN A 9 -6.73 12.18 17.20
N VAL A 10 -7.58 12.43 16.19
CA VAL A 10 -8.39 13.65 16.13
C VAL A 10 -9.35 13.72 17.32
N VAL A 11 -9.99 12.61 17.69
CA VAL A 11 -10.90 12.54 18.85
C VAL A 11 -10.16 12.79 20.16
N ILE A 12 -8.97 12.20 20.36
CA ILE A 12 -8.14 12.48 21.54
C ILE A 12 -7.77 13.96 21.59
N LEU A 13 -7.27 14.52 20.48
CA LEU A 13 -6.82 15.91 20.43
C LEU A 13 -7.99 16.86 20.71
N LEU A 14 -9.17 16.60 20.15
CA LEU A 14 -10.38 17.37 20.48
C LEU A 14 -10.80 17.20 21.94
N SER A 15 -10.70 16.00 22.52
CA SER A 15 -11.02 15.72 23.93
C SER A 15 -10.09 16.47 24.88
N GLU A 16 -8.79 16.52 24.58
CA GLU A 16 -7.78 17.19 25.40
C GLU A 16 -7.83 18.72 25.24
N GLN A 17 -7.99 19.19 24.01
CA GLN A 17 -7.92 20.62 23.70
C GLN A 17 -9.26 21.34 23.91
N THR A 18 -10.36 20.59 23.99
CA THR A 18 -11.70 21.16 24.13
C THR A 18 -12.52 20.42 25.18
N SER A 19 -13.21 21.17 26.05
CA SER A 19 -14.12 20.58 27.05
C SER A 19 -15.44 20.06 26.44
N PHE A 20 -15.57 20.03 25.11
CA PHE A 20 -16.81 19.63 24.42
C PHE A 20 -17.08 18.12 24.51
N LEU A 21 -16.04 17.30 24.65
CA LEU A 21 -16.15 15.84 24.75
C LEU A 21 -15.27 15.33 25.88
N PRO A 22 -15.67 15.49 27.15
CA PRO A 22 -14.94 14.90 28.28
C PRO A 22 -15.13 13.39 28.25
N LEU A 23 -14.31 12.69 27.46
CA LEU A 23 -14.31 11.24 27.41
C LEU A 23 -13.50 10.69 28.59
N LEU A 24 -14.03 9.68 29.25
CA LEU A 24 -13.31 8.97 30.31
C LEU A 24 -12.05 8.31 29.70
N GLU A 25 -10.91 8.41 30.37
CA GLU A 25 -9.62 7.83 29.95
C GLU A 25 -9.76 6.36 29.48
N GLY A 26 -10.53 5.56 30.24
CA GLY A 26 -10.80 4.17 29.90
C GLY A 26 -11.59 3.99 28.60
N ALA A 27 -12.51 4.92 28.27
CA ALA A 27 -13.28 4.89 27.02
C ALA A 27 -12.38 5.10 25.81
N LEU A 28 -11.36 5.97 25.91
CA LEU A 28 -10.36 6.15 24.85
C LEU A 28 -9.56 4.86 24.61
N CYS A 29 -9.13 4.19 25.68
CA CYS A 29 -8.47 2.88 25.57
C CYS A 29 -9.36 1.79 24.93
N PHE A 30 -10.68 1.78 25.21
CA PHE A 30 -11.61 0.85 24.54
C PHE A 30 -11.81 1.17 23.06
N ILE A 31 -11.88 2.45 22.69
CA ILE A 31 -11.96 2.87 21.28
C ILE A 31 -10.68 2.46 20.54
N ALA A 32 -9.51 2.66 21.14
CA ALA A 32 -8.22 2.21 20.61
C ALA A 32 -8.21 0.69 20.40
N SER A 33 -8.61 -0.07 21.42
CA SER A 33 -8.70 -1.53 21.36
C SER A 33 -9.63 -2.01 20.24
N THR A 34 -10.76 -1.33 20.04
CA THR A 34 -11.70 -1.65 18.97
C THR A 34 -11.09 -1.39 17.58
N ALA A 35 -10.36 -0.30 17.42
CA ALA A 35 -9.65 0.00 16.17
C ALA A 35 -8.59 -1.07 15.85
N PHE A 36 -7.80 -1.49 16.85
CA PHE A 36 -6.85 -2.59 16.69
C PHE A 36 -7.54 -3.94 16.44
N CYS A 37 -8.72 -4.17 17.00
CA CYS A 37 -9.47 -5.41 16.77
C CYS A 37 -9.94 -5.54 15.30
N ALA A 38 -10.39 -4.43 14.70
CA ALA A 38 -10.71 -4.40 13.27
C ALA A 38 -9.48 -4.71 12.39
N GLU A 39 -8.31 -4.18 12.76
CA GLU A 39 -7.05 -4.44 12.08
C GLU A 39 -6.56 -5.89 12.27
N TYR A 40 -6.72 -6.44 13.47
CA TYR A 40 -6.41 -7.83 13.77
C TYR A 40 -7.17 -8.77 12.85
N LEU A 41 -8.48 -8.57 12.70
CA LEU A 41 -9.30 -9.38 11.80
C LEU A 41 -8.85 -9.26 10.35
N LEU A 42 -8.46 -8.07 9.91
CA LEU A 42 -7.96 -7.86 8.56
C LEU A 42 -6.68 -8.67 8.32
N PHE A 43 -5.68 -8.55 9.20
CA PHE A 43 -4.43 -9.29 9.04
C PHE A 43 -4.60 -10.79 9.26
N TYR A 44 -5.50 -11.21 10.13
CA TYR A 44 -5.80 -12.61 10.35
C TYR A 44 -6.44 -13.25 9.11
N CYS A 45 -7.46 -12.61 8.55
CA CYS A 45 -8.08 -13.05 7.29
C CYS A 45 -7.10 -13.01 6.12
N HIS A 46 -6.20 -12.04 6.09
CA HIS A 46 -5.17 -11.97 5.06
C HIS A 46 -4.11 -13.07 5.23
N SER A 47 -3.69 -13.35 6.46
CA SER A 47 -2.71 -14.40 6.78
C SER A 47 -3.18 -15.80 6.36
N THR A 48 -4.48 -16.10 6.47
CA THR A 48 -5.01 -17.42 6.08
C THR A 48 -5.03 -17.67 4.57
N ILE A 49 -4.93 -16.61 3.76
CA ILE A 49 -4.92 -16.67 2.29
C ILE A 49 -3.51 -16.96 1.75
N HIS A 50 -2.46 -16.56 2.47
CA HIS A 50 -1.07 -16.73 2.05
C HIS A 50 -0.42 -17.94 2.74
N LYS A 51 0.29 -18.79 1.97
CA LYS A 51 1.14 -19.87 2.51
C LYS A 51 2.61 -19.56 2.27
N GLY A 52 3.48 -19.93 3.21
CA GLY A 52 4.93 -19.70 3.12
C GLY A 52 5.40 -18.49 3.94
N LEU A 53 6.52 -17.87 3.53
CA LEU A 53 7.19 -16.81 4.30
C LEU A 53 6.31 -15.57 4.51
N GLU A 54 5.55 -15.19 3.49
CA GLU A 54 4.58 -14.09 3.55
C GLU A 54 3.50 -14.34 4.61
N GLY A 55 2.98 -15.57 4.71
CA GLY A 55 2.02 -15.96 5.74
C GLY A 55 2.59 -15.86 7.16
N HIS A 56 3.86 -16.22 7.37
CA HIS A 56 4.54 -16.08 8.66
C HIS A 56 4.72 -14.61 9.06
N TYR A 57 5.04 -13.75 8.11
CA TYR A 57 5.12 -12.30 8.34
C TYR A 57 3.76 -11.74 8.79
N HIS A 58 2.67 -12.11 8.11
CA HIS A 58 1.33 -11.68 8.53
C HIS A 58 0.94 -12.22 9.91
N LEU A 59 1.34 -13.44 10.27
CA LEU A 59 1.10 -14.01 11.59
C LEU A 59 1.83 -13.23 12.69
N LEU A 60 3.09 -12.85 12.47
CA LEU A 60 3.82 -11.97 13.41
C LEU A 60 3.11 -10.62 13.58
N LEU A 61 2.58 -10.06 12.50
CA LEU A 61 1.81 -8.82 12.54
C LEU A 61 0.52 -8.97 13.36
N VAL A 62 -0.19 -10.09 13.20
CA VAL A 62 -1.38 -10.45 13.99
C VAL A 62 -1.06 -10.53 15.48
N LEU A 63 0.09 -11.13 15.86
CA LEU A 63 0.53 -11.18 17.26
C LEU A 63 0.87 -9.80 17.83
N LEU A 64 1.53 -8.94 17.05
CA LEU A 64 1.83 -7.57 17.48
C LEU A 64 0.55 -6.76 17.71
N VAL A 65 -0.44 -6.87 16.81
CA VAL A 65 -1.73 -6.20 16.97
C VAL A 65 -2.50 -6.77 18.17
N ALA A 66 -2.46 -8.09 18.41
CA ALA A 66 -3.05 -8.68 19.61
C ALA A 66 -2.41 -8.14 20.90
N PHE A 67 -1.09 -7.92 20.90
CA PHE A 67 -0.38 -7.32 22.02
C PHE A 67 -0.84 -5.86 22.25
N CYS A 68 -1.07 -5.08 21.18
CA CYS A 68 -1.64 -3.74 21.29
C CYS A 68 -3.05 -3.75 21.91
N ILE A 69 -3.91 -4.69 21.49
CA ILE A 69 -5.26 -4.88 22.05
C ILE A 69 -5.19 -5.17 23.54
N LEU A 70 -4.39 -6.15 23.94
CA LEU A 70 -4.25 -6.57 25.34
C LEU A 70 -3.70 -5.44 26.21
N SER A 71 -2.69 -4.72 25.72
CA SER A 71 -2.09 -3.62 26.45
C SER A 71 -3.03 -2.41 26.57
N SER A 72 -3.80 -2.08 25.53
CA SER A 72 -4.84 -1.04 25.60
C SER A 72 -5.96 -1.41 26.58
N ILE A 73 -6.40 -2.67 26.62
CA ILE A 73 -7.36 -3.15 27.62
C ILE A 73 -6.76 -3.08 29.03
N ALA A 74 -5.48 -3.46 29.19
CA ALA A 74 -4.79 -3.38 30.46
C ALA A 74 -4.69 -1.93 30.98
N GLY A 75 -4.43 -0.96 30.11
CA GLY A 75 -4.46 0.47 30.45
C GLY A 75 -5.85 0.93 30.91
N ALA A 76 -6.93 0.43 30.30
CA ALA A 76 -8.29 0.71 30.74
C ALA A 76 -8.63 0.10 32.11
N LEU A 77 -8.14 -1.12 32.40
CA LEU A 77 -8.43 -1.85 33.63
C LEU A 77 -7.53 -1.43 34.81
N MET A 78 -6.31 -0.99 34.53
CA MET A 78 -5.30 -0.61 35.52
C MET A 78 -4.68 0.77 35.21
N PRO A 79 -5.49 1.86 35.25
CA PRO A 79 -5.07 3.20 34.82
C PRO A 79 -3.99 3.86 35.70
N THR A 80 -3.62 3.25 36.83
CA THR A 80 -2.57 3.75 37.73
C THR A 80 -1.26 2.99 37.61
N SER A 81 -1.18 2.01 36.69
CA SER A 81 -0.03 1.11 36.61
C SER A 81 0.96 1.57 35.53
N PHE A 82 2.12 2.05 35.97
CA PHE A 82 3.21 2.45 35.07
C PHE A 82 3.61 1.35 34.08
N ALA A 83 3.56 0.09 34.50
CA ALA A 83 3.88 -1.04 33.64
C ALA A 83 2.87 -1.21 32.49
N ALA A 84 1.57 -0.97 32.72
CA ALA A 84 0.57 -1.04 31.65
C ALA A 84 0.79 0.10 30.66
N ASP A 85 1.01 1.33 31.14
CA ASP A 85 1.25 2.50 30.28
C ASP A 85 2.52 2.33 29.43
N LEU A 86 3.61 1.86 30.05
CA LEU A 86 4.86 1.58 29.35
C LEU A 86 4.66 0.48 28.30
N SER A 87 3.95 -0.60 28.65
CA SER A 87 3.68 -1.69 27.70
C SER A 87 2.87 -1.20 26.50
N ASN A 88 1.93 -0.29 26.72
CA ASN A 88 1.07 0.26 25.69
C ASN A 88 1.88 1.18 24.77
N GLY A 89 2.71 2.05 25.35
CA GLY A 89 3.63 2.90 24.60
C GLY A 89 4.59 2.10 23.71
N ILE A 90 5.19 1.03 24.24
CA ILE A 90 6.09 0.15 23.45
C ILE A 90 5.31 -0.56 22.34
N ALA A 91 4.14 -1.11 22.64
CA ALA A 91 3.30 -1.80 21.66
C ALA A 91 2.93 -0.87 20.48
N LEU A 92 2.45 0.34 20.80
CA LEU A 92 2.11 1.36 19.82
C LEU A 92 3.33 1.77 18.99
N ALA A 93 4.47 2.04 19.64
CA ALA A 93 5.69 2.45 18.94
C ALA A 93 6.17 1.38 17.94
N LEU A 94 6.15 0.10 18.33
CA LEU A 94 6.51 -1.01 17.45
C LEU A 94 5.53 -1.14 16.26
N TRP A 95 4.23 -1.02 16.52
CA TRP A 95 3.22 -1.10 15.47
C TRP A 95 3.34 0.05 14.47
N PHE A 96 3.51 1.29 14.93
CA PHE A 96 3.71 2.46 14.07
C PHE A 96 5.02 2.37 13.27
N TYR A 97 6.10 1.92 13.91
CA TYR A 97 7.38 1.74 13.24
C TYR A 97 7.30 0.75 12.08
N GLN A 98 6.71 -0.44 12.33
CA GLN A 98 6.58 -1.47 11.30
C GLN A 98 5.63 -1.05 10.17
N SER A 99 4.50 -0.41 10.51
CA SER A 99 3.53 0.11 9.54
C SER A 99 4.16 1.20 8.67
N GLY A 100 4.94 2.10 9.29
CA GLY A 100 5.67 3.16 8.60
C GLY A 100 6.68 2.60 7.61
N ILE A 101 7.55 1.68 8.04
CA ILE A 101 8.54 1.05 7.17
C ILE A 101 7.88 0.33 6.00
N THR A 102 6.85 -0.46 6.27
CA THR A 102 6.14 -1.22 5.22
C THR A 102 5.58 -0.25 4.17
N SER A 103 4.90 0.81 4.61
CA SER A 103 4.35 1.81 3.70
C SER A 103 5.41 2.57 2.89
N ALA A 104 6.54 2.91 3.51
CA ALA A 104 7.65 3.58 2.85
C ALA A 104 8.30 2.69 1.77
N ILE A 105 8.49 1.40 2.08
CA ILE A 105 9.02 0.42 1.11
C ILE A 105 8.04 0.24 -0.05
N THR A 106 6.73 0.11 0.21
CA THR A 106 5.73 -0.01 -0.86
C THR A 106 5.69 1.23 -1.74
N LEU A 107 5.76 2.44 -1.17
CA LEU A 107 5.82 3.68 -1.95
C LEU A 107 7.09 3.78 -2.79
N LEU A 108 8.26 3.43 -2.22
CA LEU A 108 9.51 3.40 -2.98
C LEU A 108 9.44 2.38 -4.12
N TYR A 109 8.87 1.21 -3.88
CA TYR A 109 8.68 0.19 -4.90
C TYR A 109 7.76 0.67 -6.03
N MET A 110 6.61 1.27 -5.69
CA MET A 110 5.70 1.86 -6.68
C MET A 110 6.36 3.00 -7.47
N TYR A 111 7.13 3.85 -6.80
CA TYR A 111 7.87 4.96 -7.42
C TYR A 111 8.97 4.47 -8.36
N MET A 112 9.74 3.45 -7.95
CA MET A 112 10.75 2.83 -8.80
C MET A 112 10.11 2.13 -10.00
N ASN A 113 9.00 1.42 -9.80
CA ASN A 113 8.31 0.72 -10.88
C ASN A 113 7.70 1.70 -11.91
N SER A 114 7.10 2.81 -11.47
CA SER A 114 6.57 3.82 -12.40
C SER A 114 7.68 4.50 -13.20
N HIS A 115 8.82 4.81 -12.57
CA HIS A 115 9.97 5.37 -13.28
C HIS A 115 10.60 4.37 -14.26
N TRP A 116 10.71 3.09 -13.88
CA TRP A 116 11.18 2.03 -14.78
C TRP A 116 10.26 1.82 -15.98
N LEU A 117 8.94 1.84 -15.75
CA LEU A 117 7.94 1.72 -16.82
C LEU A 117 7.99 2.91 -17.77
N VAL A 118 8.14 4.13 -17.26
CA VAL A 118 8.30 5.34 -18.10
C VAL A 118 9.59 5.27 -18.91
N SER A 119 10.72 4.94 -18.28
CA SER A 119 12.01 4.79 -18.96
C SER A 119 12.00 3.70 -20.03
N SER A 120 11.34 2.56 -19.76
CA SER A 120 11.18 1.47 -20.73
C SER A 120 10.27 1.86 -21.90
N TYR A 121 9.19 2.60 -21.62
CA TYR A 121 8.28 3.10 -22.64
C TYR A 121 8.97 4.12 -23.56
N GLU A 122 9.74 5.05 -23.00
CA GLU A 122 10.54 6.01 -23.78
C GLU A 122 11.63 5.31 -24.60
N ALA A 123 12.31 4.30 -24.04
CA ALA A 123 13.30 3.50 -24.78
C ALA A 123 12.67 2.70 -25.94
N ALA A 124 11.40 2.29 -25.82
CA ALA A 124 10.67 1.58 -26.88
C ALA A 124 10.04 2.51 -27.93
N SER A 125 9.82 3.78 -27.62
CA SER A 125 9.29 4.82 -28.51
C SER A 125 10.04 4.95 -29.86
N PRO A 126 11.39 5.05 -29.90
CA PRO A 126 12.11 5.16 -31.17
C PRO A 126 11.93 3.92 -32.04
N TYR A 127 11.93 2.71 -31.47
CA TYR A 127 11.71 1.47 -32.22
C TYR A 127 10.30 1.37 -32.80
N ARG A 128 9.28 1.83 -32.07
CA ARG A 128 7.89 1.89 -32.57
C ARG A 128 7.77 2.88 -33.74
N THR A 129 8.39 4.04 -33.61
CA THR A 129 8.39 5.08 -34.64
C THR A 129 9.14 4.60 -35.89
N GLN A 130 10.28 3.92 -35.71
CA GLN A 130 11.09 3.38 -36.80
C GLN A 130 10.40 2.20 -37.51
N ARG A 131 9.69 1.32 -36.80
CA ARG A 131 8.84 0.28 -37.40
C ARG A 131 7.69 0.86 -38.21
N LEU A 132 7.03 1.92 -37.74
CA LEU A 132 5.96 2.59 -38.48
C LEU A 132 6.48 3.27 -39.74
N TYR A 133 7.64 3.94 -39.67
CA TYR A 133 8.31 4.49 -40.86
C TYR A 133 8.70 3.40 -41.86
N LEU A 134 9.24 2.28 -41.38
CA LEU A 134 9.62 1.16 -42.24
C LEU A 134 8.38 0.54 -42.90
N ALA A 135 7.30 0.29 -42.14
CA ALA A 135 6.04 -0.22 -42.66
C ALA A 135 5.42 0.71 -43.71
N HIS A 136 5.43 2.02 -43.46
CA HIS A 136 4.97 3.01 -44.44
C HIS A 136 5.84 3.03 -45.70
N SER A 137 7.16 2.89 -45.57
CA SER A 137 8.09 2.83 -46.72
C SER A 137 7.91 1.56 -47.57
N LEU A 138 7.56 0.43 -46.95
CA LEU A 138 7.29 -0.83 -47.64
C LEU A 138 5.94 -0.79 -48.36
N ALA A 139 4.89 -0.27 -47.70
CA ALA A 139 3.59 -0.07 -48.33
C ALA A 139 3.69 0.85 -49.57
N LYS A 140 4.53 1.89 -49.51
CA LYS A 140 4.74 2.78 -50.66
C LYS A 140 5.43 2.05 -51.83
N ARG A 141 6.39 1.17 -51.55
CA ARG A 141 7.07 0.36 -52.57
C ARG A 141 6.18 -0.70 -53.19
N GLU A 142 5.27 -1.32 -52.43
CA GLU A 142 4.29 -2.26 -52.98
C GLU A 142 3.35 -1.58 -53.98
N VAL A 143 2.84 -0.38 -53.66
CA VAL A 143 2.00 0.40 -54.58
C VAL A 143 2.77 0.81 -55.85
N GLU A 144 4.06 1.14 -55.73
CA GLU A 144 4.92 1.47 -56.87
C GLU A 144 5.16 0.23 -57.76
N CYS A 145 5.48 -0.93 -57.18
CA CYS A 145 5.65 -2.20 -57.91
C CYS A 145 4.37 -2.65 -58.61
N GLY A 146 3.21 -2.54 -57.95
CA GLY A 146 1.92 -2.84 -58.56
C GLY A 146 1.63 -1.94 -59.77
N ARG A 147 2.01 -0.66 -59.71
CA ARG A 147 1.88 0.28 -60.82
C ARG A 147 2.83 -0.02 -61.98
N ILE A 148 4.03 -0.53 -61.71
CA ILE A 148 5.00 -0.91 -62.75
C ILE A 148 4.55 -2.18 -63.49
N LEU A 149 3.95 -3.15 -62.78
CA LEU A 149 3.40 -4.37 -63.38
C LEU A 149 2.20 -4.10 -64.29
N GLU A 150 1.38 -3.09 -64.00
CA GLU A 150 0.27 -2.65 -64.87
C GLU A 150 0.74 -1.92 -66.14
N LEU A 151 2.00 -1.44 -66.19
CA LEU A 151 2.51 -0.56 -67.25
C LEU A 151 3.47 -1.24 -68.26
N GLY A 152 3.79 -2.53 -68.13
CA GLY A 152 4.70 -3.13 -69.09
C GLY A 152 4.86 -4.65 -69.01
N TRP A 153 4.13 -5.35 -69.88
CA TRP A 153 4.57 -6.64 -70.39
C TRP A 153 4.72 -6.53 -71.92
N PRO A 154 5.93 -6.34 -72.48
CA PRO A 154 6.14 -6.62 -73.88
C PRO A 154 6.12 -8.15 -74.03
N GLY A 155 5.07 -8.67 -74.66
CA GLY A 155 5.00 -10.07 -75.06
C GLY A 155 6.16 -10.45 -75.99
N PRO A 156 6.50 -11.75 -76.08
CA PRO A 156 7.62 -12.24 -76.86
C PRO A 156 7.54 -11.89 -78.35
#